data_AF-A0A4R5VSQ5-F1
#
_entry.id   AF-A0A4R5VSQ5-F1
#
_cell.length_a   1.000
_cell.length_b   1.000
_cell.length_c   1.000
_cell.angle_alpha   90.00
_cell.angle_beta   90.00
_cell.angle_gamma   90.00
#
_symmetry.space_group_name_H-M   'P 1'
#
loop_
_entity.id
_entity.type
_entity.pdbx_description
1 polymer ?
#
loop_
_entity_poly.entity_id
_entity_poly.type
_entity_poly.pdbx_seq_one_letter_code
_entity_poly.pdbx_strand_id
1 'polypeptide(L)'
;MDFYEKLPEELLIRFYYEIINNIEKGILTKNMYYEIGIIFSVANRRGISLDQPSDFNEVINQQALNELLQSEKVVKNFSPQIA
;
A
#
# COMPACT_ATOMS: atom_id res chain seq x y z
N MET A 1 -6.03 -8.97 2.47
CA MET A 1 -6.08 -7.56 2.03
C MET A 1 -7.00 -7.39 0.83
N ASP A 2 -8.23 -7.90 0.88
CA ASP A 2 -9.06 -8.03 -0.34
C ASP A 2 -9.76 -6.71 -0.74
N PHE A 3 -9.91 -5.77 0.19
CA PHE A 3 -10.63 -4.52 -0.07
C PHE A 3 -9.95 -3.65 -1.13
N TYR A 4 -8.71 -3.22 -0.88
CA TYR A 4 -7.97 -2.36 -1.82
C TYR A 4 -7.70 -3.06 -3.15
N GLU A 5 -7.52 -4.39 -3.13
CA GLU A 5 -7.34 -5.22 -4.33
C GLU A 5 -8.57 -5.26 -5.25
N LYS A 6 -9.75 -4.94 -4.73
CA LYS A 6 -11.00 -4.89 -5.49
C LYS A 6 -11.40 -3.48 -5.93
N LEU A 7 -10.72 -2.45 -5.43
CA LEU A 7 -11.04 -1.07 -5.81
C LEU A 7 -10.67 -0.80 -7.27
N PRO A 8 -11.53 -0.08 -8.03
CA PRO A 8 -11.12 0.53 -9.29
C PRO A 8 -9.89 1.42 -9.10
N GLU A 9 -9.02 1.49 -10.11
CA GLU A 9 -7.75 2.22 -10.02
C GLU A 9 -7.94 3.68 -9.63
N GLU A 10 -8.88 4.37 -10.26
CA GLU A 10 -9.17 5.78 -9.95
C GLU A 10 -9.61 5.96 -8.48
N LEU A 11 -10.42 5.03 -7.97
CA LEU A 11 -10.88 5.10 -6.58
C LEU A 11 -9.74 4.80 -5.60
N LEU A 12 -8.88 3.83 -5.92
CA LEU A 12 -7.68 3.52 -5.13
C LEU A 12 -6.75 4.75 -5.02
N ILE A 13 -6.50 5.42 -6.15
CA ILE A 13 -5.67 6.62 -6.22
C ILE A 13 -6.30 7.78 -5.45
N ARG A 14 -7.60 8.05 -5.65
CA ARG A 14 -8.29 9.12 -4.91
C ARG A 14 -8.28 8.88 -3.40
N PHE A 15 -8.49 7.63 -2.99
CA PHE A 15 -8.49 7.26 -1.57
C PHE A 15 -7.10 7.45 -0.94
N TYR A 16 -6.04 7.10 -1.66
CA TYR A 16 -4.66 7.36 -1.25
C TYR A 16 -4.42 8.84 -0.93
N TYR A 17 -4.72 9.73 -1.87
CA TYR A 17 -4.49 11.16 -1.69
C TYR A 17 -5.40 11.78 -0.62
N GLU A 18 -6.62 11.30 -0.47
CA GLU A 18 -7.52 11.77 0.58
C GLU A 18 -7.02 11.40 1.99
N ILE A 19 -6.46 10.20 2.16
CA ILE A 19 -5.82 9.82 3.43
C ILE A 19 -4.65 10.75 3.73
N ILE A 20 -3.77 11.01 2.77
CA ILE A 20 -2.61 11.90 2.94
C ILE A 20 -3.06 13.32 3.32
N ASN A 21 -4.00 13.88 2.57
CA ASN A 21 -4.56 15.21 2.83
C ASN A 21 -5.17 15.32 4.24
N ASN A 22 -5.84 14.27 4.70
CA ASN A 22 -6.44 14.26 6.04
C ASN A 22 -5.39 14.08 7.16
N ILE A 23 -4.26 13.43 6.88
CA ILE A 23 -3.11 13.40 7.79
C ILE A 23 -2.46 14.78 7.89
N GLU A 24 -2.22 15.45 6.76
CA GLU A 24 -1.63 16.79 6.70
C GLU A 24 -2.49 17.82 7.46
N LYS A 25 -3.83 17.66 7.39
CA LYS A 25 -4.79 18.47 8.15
C LYS A 25 -4.90 18.09 9.63
N GLY A 26 -4.22 17.03 10.08
CA GLY A 26 -4.31 16.50 11.43
C GLY A 26 -5.65 15.84 11.79
N ILE A 27 -6.49 15.54 10.78
CA ILE A 27 -7.77 14.84 10.94
C ILE A 27 -7.53 13.35 11.20
N LEU A 28 -6.58 12.77 10.46
CA LEU A 28 -6.13 11.41 10.64
C LEU A 28 -4.76 11.40 11.31
N THR A 29 -4.50 10.33 12.06
CA THR A 29 -3.20 10.14 12.71
C THR A 29 -2.26 9.35 11.82
N LYS A 30 -0.97 9.41 12.17
CA LYS A 30 0.10 8.63 11.53
C LYS A 30 -0.12 7.12 11.56
N ASN A 31 -1.05 6.60 12.37
CA ASN A 31 -1.46 5.19 12.34
C ASN A 31 -2.03 4.76 10.97
N MET A 32 -2.54 5.71 10.18
CA MET A 32 -3.00 5.47 8.81
C MET A 32 -1.86 5.16 7.83
N TYR A 33 -0.59 5.30 8.24
CA TYR A 33 0.55 5.01 7.37
C TYR A 33 0.66 3.51 7.07
N TYR A 34 0.13 2.66 7.96
CA TYR A 34 -0.01 1.24 7.67
C TYR A 34 -0.96 0.99 6.49
N GLU A 35 -2.14 1.62 6.51
CA GLU A 35 -3.11 1.56 5.41
C GLU A 35 -2.53 2.15 4.11
N ILE A 36 -1.79 3.26 4.20
CA ILE A 36 -1.04 3.83 3.06
C ILE A 36 -0.07 2.79 2.50
N GLY A 37 0.68 2.07 3.34
CA GLY A 37 1.61 1.01 2.91
C GLY A 37 0.91 -0.12 2.15
N ILE A 38 -0.31 -0.48 2.56
CA ILE A 38 -1.14 -1.47 1.88
C ILE A 38 -1.57 -0.96 0.50
N ILE A 39 -2.12 0.25 0.44
CA ILE A 39 -2.56 0.88 -0.82
C ILE A 39 -1.39 1.01 -1.78
N PHE A 40 -0.22 1.42 -1.26
CA PHE A 40 1.02 1.55 -2.02
C PHE A 40 1.49 0.20 -2.58
N SER A 41 1.37 -0.89 -1.81
CA SER A 41 1.67 -2.25 -2.27
C SER A 41 0.75 -2.68 -3.42
N VAL A 42 -0.56 -2.44 -3.30
CA VAL A 42 -1.55 -2.74 -4.34
C VAL A 42 -1.31 -1.91 -5.60
N ALA A 43 -1.06 -0.60 -5.45
CA ALA A 43 -0.76 0.29 -6.57
C ALA A 43 0.48 -0.17 -7.35
N ASN A 44 1.56 -0.51 -6.66
CA ASN A 44 2.78 -1.04 -7.27
C ASN A 44 2.52 -2.36 -8.03
N ARG A 45 1.71 -3.27 -7.49
CA ARG A 45 1.33 -4.51 -8.18
C ARG A 45 0.59 -4.28 -9.49
N ARG A 46 -0.15 -3.18 -9.59
CA ARG A 46 -0.91 -2.76 -10.78
C ARG A 46 -0.10 -1.90 -11.74
N GLY A 47 1.16 -1.58 -11.40
CA GLY A 47 1.99 -0.68 -12.19
C GLY A 47 1.64 0.80 -12.03
N ILE A 48 0.92 1.17 -10.97
CA ILE A 48 0.55 2.55 -10.64
C ILE A 48 1.64 3.11 -9.73
N SER A 49 2.26 4.22 -10.17
CA SER A 49 3.21 4.97 -9.35
C SER A 49 2.47 5.98 -8.49
N LEU A 50 2.75 5.98 -7.19
CA LEU A 50 2.22 6.92 -6.20
C LEU A 50 3.39 7.62 -5.51
N ASP A 51 3.23 8.89 -5.16
CA ASP A 51 4.25 9.66 -4.45
C ASP A 51 4.19 9.39 -2.95
N GLN A 52 5.29 8.95 -2.33
CA GLN A 52 5.32 8.76 -0.88
C GLN A 52 5.25 10.10 -0.13
N PRO A 53 4.50 10.18 0.99
CA PRO A 53 4.57 11.32 1.90
C PRO A 53 6.01 11.54 2.40
N SER A 54 6.41 12.80 2.58
CA SER A 54 7.80 13.15 2.92
C SER A 54 8.28 12.56 4.25
N ASP A 55 7.39 12.37 5.22
CA ASP A 55 7.67 11.79 6.53
C ASP A 55 7.27 10.29 6.63
N PHE A 56 6.85 9.68 5.52
CA PHE A 56 6.44 8.28 5.46
C PHE A 56 7.51 7.34 6.00
N ASN A 57 8.76 7.62 5.62
CA ASN A 57 9.91 6.80 5.98
C ASN A 57 10.36 6.98 7.42
N GLU A 58 9.90 8.03 8.11
CA GLU A 58 10.20 8.28 9.54
C GLU A 58 9.27 7.49 10.46
N VAL A 59 8.06 7.17 9.98
CA VAL A 59 7.00 6.54 10.76
C VAL A 59 6.94 5.04 10.52
N ILE A 60 7.16 4.60 9.27
CA ILE A 60 7.08 3.20 8.89
C ILE A 60 8.44 2.52 9.03
N ASN A 61 8.45 1.38 9.71
CA ASN A 61 9.60 0.49 9.71
C ASN A 61 9.82 -0.03 8.27
N GLN A 62 10.88 0.47 7.64
CA GLN A 62 11.25 0.14 6.26
C GLN A 62 11.44 -1.37 6.03
N GLN A 63 11.95 -2.10 7.01
CA GLN A 63 12.13 -3.55 6.90
C GLN A 63 10.78 -4.25 6.81
N ALA A 64 9.83 -3.88 7.68
CA ALA A 64 8.49 -4.45 7.65
C ALA A 64 7.72 -4.09 6.36
N LEU A 65 7.90 -2.86 5.85
CA LEU A 65 7.31 -2.46 4.58
C LEU A 65 7.90 -3.25 3.40
N ASN A 66 9.21 -3.40 3.37
CA ASN A 66 9.88 -4.21 2.34
C ASN A 66 9.43 -5.67 2.41
N GLU A 67 9.32 -6.25 3.61
CA GLU A 67 8.79 -7.60 3.79
C GLU A 67 7.34 -7.71 3.31
N LEU A 68 6.48 -6.71 3.53
CA LEU A 68 5.12 -6.69 2.98
C LEU A 68 5.12 -6.62 1.43
N LEU A 69 5.98 -5.78 0.85
CA LEU A 69 6.14 -5.65 -0.61
C LEU A 69 6.75 -6.91 -1.26
N GLN A 70 7.55 -7.69 -0.54
CA GLN A 70 8.24 -8.89 -1.05
C GLN A 70 7.49 -10.20 -0.73
N SER A 71 6.83 -10.31 0.42
CA SER A 71 6.11 -11.52 0.85
C SER A 71 4.94 -11.87 -0.08
N GLU A 72 4.32 -10.87 -0.72
CA GLU A 72 3.21 -11.09 -1.66
C GLU A 72 3.68 -11.44 -3.09
N LYS A 73 4.99 -11.40 -3.38
CA LYS A 73 5.57 -11.97 -4.62
C LYS A 73 5.75 -13.49 -4.55
N VAL A 74 5.89 -14.07 -3.35
CA VAL A 74 6.08 -15.51 -3.16
C VAL A 74 4.81 -16.30 -3.48
N VAL A 75 3.62 -15.70 -3.28
CA VAL A 75 2.33 -16.37 -3.53
C VAL A 75 2.08 -16.63 -5.02
N LYS A 76 2.70 -15.88 -5.95
CA LYS A 76 2.58 -16.15 -7.40
C LYS A 76 3.45 -17.30 -7.91
N ASN A 77 4.39 -17.82 -7.10
CA ASN A 77 5.30 -18.90 -7.51
C ASN A 77 4.83 -20.31 -7.07
N PHE A 78 3.70 -20.44 -6.39
CA PHE A 78 3.08 -21.73 -6.10
C PHE A 78 1.88 -21.98 -7.02
N SER A 79 2.17 -22.24 -8.29
CA SER A 79 1.29 -23.14 -9.05
C SER A 79 1.51 -24.55 -8.49
N PRO A 80 0.48 -25.28 -8.04
CA PRO A 80 0.66 -26.68 -7.70
C PRO A 80 1.03 -27.38 -9.00
N GLN A 81 2.26 -27.88 -9.09
CA GLN A 81 2.61 -28.86 -10.11
C GLN A 81 1.78 -30.11 -9.77
N ILE A 82 0.67 -30.24 -10.50
CA ILE A 82 -0.14 -31.46 -10.51
C ILE A 82 0.75 -32.52 -11.17
N ALA A 83 1.22 -33.47 -10.38
CA ALA A 83 1.85 -34.70 -10.83
C ALA A 83 0.96 -35.88 -10.44
#